data_AF-A0A970M487-F1
#
_entry.id   AF-A0A970M487-F1
#
_cell.length_a   1.000
_cell.length_b   1.000
_cell.length_c   1.000
_cell.angle_alpha   90.00
_cell.angle_beta   90.00
_cell.angle_gamma   90.00
#
_symmetry.space_group_name_H-M   'P 1'
#
loop_
_entity.id
_entity.type
_entity.pdbx_description
1 polymer ?
#
loop_
_entity_poly.entity_id
_entity_poly.type
_entity_poly.pdbx_seq_one_letter_code
_entity_poly.pdbx_strand_id
1 'polypeptide(L)'
;MGQLYELEKHVNELVSELSEIIQRLQKDIANAKKAVSFDQVKAIENSIARMKRQGVPVPPELSALKIKLFSEHELHQGRVDLHRKIQERIGDLLQRETPLGQRRKRIDNPKLGGLSHRKPPNYEKPLGSKGNKNLEDYLIPVIRLMWSGLDHIAAFRSIAQKLDVRYNTVSSQCTRALDLTTDEFIRQVRSKSIVDLLKRKYQDQYWRIKTELKP
;
A
#
# COMPACT_ATOMS: atom_id res chain seq x y z
N MET A 1 25.18 34.12 -0.18
CA MET A 1 23.73 34.32 -0.45
C MET A 1 23.35 33.98 -1.89
N GLY A 2 24.00 34.55 -2.92
CA GLY A 2 23.63 34.26 -4.33
C GLY A 2 23.70 32.78 -4.77
N GLN A 3 24.71 32.03 -4.34
CA GLN A 3 24.87 30.61 -4.71
C GLN A 3 23.78 29.68 -4.14
N LEU A 4 23.25 29.99 -2.96
CA LEU A 4 22.15 29.23 -2.36
C LEU A 4 20.84 29.49 -3.10
N TYR A 5 20.62 30.74 -3.52
CA TYR A 5 19.44 31.13 -4.29
C TYR A 5 19.44 30.48 -5.69
N GLU A 6 20.58 30.46 -6.37
CA GLU A 6 20.72 29.75 -7.66
C GLU A 6 20.49 28.24 -7.52
N LEU A 7 20.98 27.64 -6.44
CA LEU A 7 20.74 26.22 -6.15
C LEU A 7 19.25 25.93 -5.89
N GLU A 8 18.60 26.75 -5.06
CA GLU A 8 17.17 26.63 -4.77
C GLU A 8 16.33 26.78 -6.04
N LYS A 9 16.65 27.76 -6.88
CA LYS A 9 16.00 27.97 -8.17
C LYS A 9 16.14 26.74 -9.08
N HIS A 10 17.36 26.20 -9.19
CA HIS A 10 17.62 25.02 -10.03
C HIS A 10 16.86 23.77 -9.52
N VAL A 11 16.80 23.56 -8.21
CA VAL A 11 16.02 22.46 -7.62
C VAL A 11 14.53 22.62 -7.93
N ASN A 12 13.99 23.83 -7.80
CA ASN A 12 12.60 24.11 -8.10
C ASN A 12 12.25 23.91 -9.60
N GLU A 13 13.16 24.28 -10.50
CA GLU A 13 13.03 24.02 -11.95
C GLU A 13 12.95 22.52 -12.23
N LEU A 14 13.86 21.72 -11.65
CA LEU A 14 13.85 20.25 -11.80
C LEU A 14 12.58 19.61 -11.25
N VAL A 15 12.07 20.07 -10.10
CA VAL A 15 10.82 19.59 -9.52
C VAL A 15 9.63 19.94 -10.42
N SER A 16 9.63 21.12 -11.03
CA SER A 16 8.60 21.53 -11.98
C SER A 16 8.61 20.67 -13.24
N GLU A 17 9.78 20.44 -13.85
CA GLU A 17 9.91 19.57 -15.03
C GLU A 17 9.44 18.14 -14.74
N LEU A 18 9.83 17.59 -13.59
CA LEU A 18 9.40 16.26 -13.18
C LEU A 18 7.88 16.19 -12.98
N SER A 19 7.30 17.23 -12.38
CA SER A 19 5.85 17.33 -12.19
C SER A 19 5.10 17.37 -13.53
N GLU A 20 5.60 18.13 -14.50
CA GLU A 20 5.04 18.16 -15.86
C GLU A 20 5.09 16.80 -16.55
N ILE A 21 6.22 16.09 -16.44
CA ILE A 21 6.38 14.75 -17.03
C ILE A 21 5.36 13.77 -16.42
N ILE A 22 5.19 13.79 -15.10
CA ILE A 22 4.23 12.94 -14.39
C ILE A 22 2.81 13.25 -14.85
N GLN A 23 2.42 14.53 -14.91
CA GLN A 23 1.09 14.93 -15.34
C GLN A 23 0.80 14.52 -16.79
N ARG A 24 1.77 14.70 -17.70
CA ARG A 24 1.63 14.25 -19.10
C ARG A 24 1.43 12.75 -19.17
N LEU A 25 2.20 11.97 -18.39
CA LEU A 25 2.09 10.52 -18.35
C LEU A 25 0.75 10.05 -17.76
N GLN A 26 0.28 10.70 -16.69
CA GLN A 26 -1.04 10.43 -16.10
C GLN A 26 -2.18 10.72 -17.08
N LYS A 27 -2.11 11.84 -17.81
CA LYS A 27 -3.09 12.18 -18.85
C LYS A 27 -3.09 11.14 -19.97
N ASP A 28 -1.91 10.64 -20.35
CA ASP A 28 -1.77 9.61 -21.38
C ASP A 28 -2.29 8.24 -20.93
N ILE A 29 -2.16 7.89 -19.65
CA ILE A 29 -2.73 6.68 -19.05
C ILE A 29 -4.25 6.80 -18.92
N ALA A 30 -4.75 7.95 -18.45
CA ALA A 30 -6.18 8.19 -18.24
C ALA A 30 -6.98 8.32 -19.55
N ASN A 31 -6.31 8.45 -20.69
CA ASN A 31 -6.96 8.55 -21.98
C ASN A 31 -7.58 7.21 -22.39
N ALA A 32 -8.88 7.08 -22.12
CA ALA A 32 -9.69 5.90 -22.44
C ALA A 32 -9.63 5.47 -23.93
N LYS A 33 -9.32 6.39 -24.86
CA LYS A 33 -9.13 6.04 -26.29
C LYS A 33 -7.86 5.24 -26.56
N LYS A 34 -6.87 5.30 -25.67
CA LYS A 34 -5.60 4.54 -25.74
C LYS A 34 -5.61 3.31 -24.83
N ALA A 35 -6.59 3.20 -23.93
CA ALA A 35 -6.75 2.07 -23.03
C ALA A 35 -7.50 0.94 -23.74
N VAL A 36 -6.82 0.26 -24.67
CA VAL A 36 -7.34 -0.98 -25.25
C VAL A 36 -7.41 -2.01 -24.13
N SER A 37 -8.62 -2.50 -23.83
CA SER A 37 -8.79 -3.48 -22.77
C SER A 37 -8.27 -4.84 -23.23
N PHE A 38 -7.64 -5.56 -22.31
CA PHE A 38 -7.21 -6.94 -22.56
C PHE A 38 -8.40 -7.83 -22.96
N ASP A 39 -9.59 -7.54 -22.46
CA ASP A 39 -10.81 -8.27 -22.79
C ASP A 39 -11.22 -8.09 -24.27
N GLN A 40 -11.02 -6.89 -24.83
CA GLN A 40 -11.26 -6.64 -26.25
C GLN A 40 -10.29 -7.44 -27.13
N VAL A 41 -9.01 -7.45 -26.75
CA VAL A 41 -7.97 -8.24 -27.42
C VAL A 41 -8.33 -9.74 -27.40
N LYS A 42 -8.71 -10.24 -26.22
CA LYS A 42 -9.10 -11.63 -25.99
C LYS A 42 -10.39 -12.00 -26.73
N ALA A 43 -11.35 -11.08 -26.84
CA ALA A 43 -12.58 -11.30 -27.59
C ALA A 43 -12.30 -11.50 -29.09
N ILE A 44 -11.42 -10.69 -29.67
CA ILE A 44 -10.99 -10.86 -31.07
C ILE A 44 -10.24 -12.17 -31.27
N GLU A 45 -9.32 -12.49 -30.37
CA GLU A 45 -8.58 -13.76 -30.43
C GLU A 45 -9.51 -14.98 -30.37
N ASN A 46 -10.49 -14.96 -29.46
CA ASN A 46 -11.51 -16.00 -29.36
C ASN A 46 -12.37 -16.08 -30.63
N SER A 47 -12.69 -14.94 -31.24
CA SER A 47 -13.44 -14.91 -32.50
C SER A 47 -12.66 -15.57 -33.63
N ILE A 48 -11.38 -15.21 -33.79
CA ILE A 48 -10.47 -15.83 -34.75
C ILE A 48 -10.35 -17.34 -34.51
N ALA A 49 -10.21 -17.77 -33.24
CA ALA A 49 -10.13 -19.18 -32.88
C ALA A 49 -11.42 -19.94 -33.23
N ARG A 50 -12.60 -19.34 -33.04
CA ARG A 50 -13.88 -19.93 -33.43
C ARG A 50 -14.00 -20.09 -34.95
N MET A 51 -13.63 -19.07 -35.72
CA MET A 51 -13.66 -19.13 -37.19
C MET A 51 -12.76 -20.25 -37.72
N LYS A 52 -11.53 -20.36 -37.17
CA LYS A 52 -10.61 -21.45 -37.51
C LYS A 52 -11.19 -22.84 -37.20
N ARG A 53 -11.87 -23.00 -36.05
CA ARG A 53 -12.53 -24.27 -35.69
C ARG A 53 -13.71 -24.61 -36.60
N GLN A 54 -14.41 -23.60 -37.12
CA GLN A 54 -15.54 -23.76 -38.02
C GLN A 54 -15.12 -23.92 -39.49
N GLY A 55 -13.81 -23.93 -39.79
CA GLY A 55 -13.31 -24.00 -41.17
C GLY A 55 -13.59 -22.74 -42.01
N VAL A 56 -13.97 -21.63 -41.36
CA VAL A 56 -14.26 -20.36 -42.03
C VAL A 56 -12.94 -19.59 -42.22
N PRO A 57 -12.64 -19.09 -43.43
CA PRO A 57 -11.46 -18.28 -43.66
C PRO A 57 -11.52 -17.01 -42.81
N VAL A 58 -10.41 -16.70 -42.13
CA VAL A 58 -10.29 -15.52 -41.27
C VAL A 58 -10.02 -14.30 -42.15
N PRO A 59 -10.83 -13.23 -42.07
CA PRO A 59 -10.60 -12.01 -42.82
C PRO A 59 -9.25 -11.38 -42.46
N PRO A 60 -8.48 -10.89 -43.45
CA PRO A 60 -7.19 -10.23 -43.22
C PRO A 60 -7.33 -8.99 -42.34
N GLU A 61 -8.45 -8.27 -42.43
CA GLU A 61 -8.76 -7.09 -41.61
C GLU A 61 -8.85 -7.44 -40.13
N LEU A 62 -9.41 -8.61 -39.79
CA LEU A 62 -9.55 -9.06 -38.41
C LEU A 62 -8.18 -9.44 -37.81
N SER A 63 -7.30 -10.02 -38.62
CA SER A 63 -5.92 -10.30 -38.22
C SER A 63 -5.10 -9.03 -38.03
N ALA A 64 -5.24 -8.06 -38.94
CA ALA A 64 -4.60 -6.75 -38.81
C ALA A 64 -5.09 -6.00 -37.56
N LEU A 65 -6.40 -6.07 -37.27
CA LEU A 65 -6.99 -5.49 -36.07
C LEU A 65 -6.45 -6.15 -34.79
N LYS A 66 -6.30 -7.48 -34.77
CA LYS A 66 -5.66 -8.20 -33.65
C LYS A 66 -4.27 -7.62 -33.38
N ILE A 67 -3.42 -7.54 -34.41
CA ILE A 67 -2.04 -7.06 -34.27
C ILE A 67 -2.04 -5.63 -33.71
N LYS A 68 -2.85 -4.74 -34.29
CA LYS A 68 -2.94 -3.35 -33.85
C LYS A 68 -3.36 -3.23 -32.38
N LEU A 69 -4.41 -3.94 -31.96
CA LEU A 69 -4.89 -3.88 -30.59
C LEU A 69 -3.89 -4.46 -29.59
N PHE A 70 -3.18 -5.53 -29.97
CA PHE A 70 -2.08 -6.07 -29.14
C PHE A 70 -0.95 -5.05 -28.96
N SER A 71 -0.49 -4.43 -30.05
CA SER A 71 0.57 -3.41 -29.97
C SER A 71 0.15 -2.19 -29.15
N GLU A 72 -1.09 -1.73 -29.30
CA GLU A 72 -1.64 -0.62 -28.51
C GLU A 72 -1.75 -0.98 -27.01
N HIS A 73 -2.15 -2.22 -26.71
CA HIS A 73 -2.22 -2.73 -25.34
C HIS A 73 -0.84 -2.83 -24.68
N GLU A 74 0.15 -3.42 -25.36
CA GLU A 74 1.53 -3.50 -24.87
C GLU A 74 2.13 -2.11 -24.63
N LEU A 75 1.87 -1.17 -25.53
CA LEU A 75 2.34 0.20 -25.39
C LEU A 75 1.68 0.90 -24.19
N HIS A 76 0.38 0.69 -23.97
CA HIS A 76 -0.31 1.20 -22.78
C HIS A 76 0.27 0.59 -21.49
N GLN A 77 0.51 -0.71 -21.47
CA GLN A 77 1.15 -1.39 -20.34
C GLN A 77 2.54 -0.81 -20.05
N GLY A 78 3.34 -0.57 -21.09
CA GLY A 78 4.66 0.07 -20.97
C GLY A 78 4.59 1.47 -20.35
N ARG A 79 3.56 2.26 -20.67
CA ARG A 79 3.33 3.58 -20.03
C ARG A 79 2.99 3.47 -18.55
N VAL A 80 2.13 2.51 -18.17
CA VAL A 80 1.77 2.24 -16.77
C VAL A 80 3.01 1.81 -15.98
N ASP A 81 3.84 0.94 -16.54
CA ASP A 81 5.05 0.46 -15.88
C ASP A 81 6.12 1.56 -15.76
N LEU A 82 6.23 2.45 -16.76
CA LEU A 82 7.07 3.65 -16.64
C LEU A 82 6.60 4.56 -15.51
N HIS A 83 5.29 4.82 -15.40
CA HIS A 83 4.73 5.64 -14.33
C HIS A 83 5.05 5.05 -12.96
N ARG A 84 4.87 3.73 -12.80
CA ARG A 84 5.23 3.00 -11.58
C ARG A 84 6.71 3.16 -11.24
N LYS A 85 7.62 2.95 -12.19
CA LYS A 85 9.07 3.11 -11.99
C LYS A 85 9.44 4.53 -11.57
N ILE A 86 8.81 5.55 -12.13
CA ILE A 86 9.03 6.94 -11.73
C ILE A 86 8.57 7.16 -10.28
N GLN A 87 7.38 6.66 -9.92
CA GLN A 87 6.87 6.75 -8.54
C GLN A 87 7.76 6.01 -7.53
N GLU A 88 8.25 4.82 -7.87
CA GLU A 88 9.18 4.05 -7.05
C GLU A 88 10.48 4.83 -6.82
N ARG A 89 11.09 5.38 -7.88
CA ARG A 89 12.34 6.17 -7.75
C ARG A 89 12.16 7.43 -6.92
N ILE A 90 11.04 8.14 -7.09
CA ILE A 90 10.72 9.31 -6.25
C ILE A 90 10.51 8.87 -4.80
N GLY A 91 9.80 7.76 -4.58
CA GLY A 91 9.62 7.16 -3.26
C GLY A 91 10.94 6.81 -2.59
N ASP A 92 11.88 6.21 -3.32
CA ASP A 92 13.23 5.86 -2.83
C ASP A 92 14.06 7.10 -2.50
N LEU A 93 13.95 8.18 -3.28
CA LEU A 93 14.60 9.46 -3.00
C LEU A 93 14.05 10.09 -1.70
N LEU A 94 12.74 10.13 -1.55
CA LEU A 94 12.08 10.63 -0.33
C LEU A 94 12.44 9.77 0.89
N GLN A 95 12.58 8.44 0.71
CA GLN A 95 13.01 7.54 1.77
C GLN A 95 14.49 7.71 2.13
N ARG A 96 15.37 8.07 1.19
CA ARG A 96 16.78 8.39 1.46
C ARG A 96 16.96 9.66 2.29
N GLU A 97 16.09 10.66 2.13
CA GLU A 97 16.14 11.90 2.92
C GLU A 97 15.66 11.73 4.36
N THR A 98 14.82 10.72 4.65
CA THR A 98 14.68 10.20 6.00
C THR A 98 15.84 9.26 6.31
N PRO A 99 16.88 9.65 7.08
CA PRO A 99 17.76 8.66 7.65
C PRO A 99 16.92 7.79 8.59
N LEU A 100 16.58 6.60 8.10
CA LEU A 100 16.40 5.43 8.95
C LEU A 100 17.59 5.44 9.91
N GLY A 101 17.29 5.74 11.18
CA GLY A 101 18.27 6.06 12.20
C GLY A 101 19.50 5.17 12.09
N GLN A 102 20.66 5.83 12.03
CA GLN A 102 21.99 5.21 12.08
C GLN A 102 21.93 3.94 12.93
N ARG A 103 22.03 2.77 12.28
CA ARG A 103 22.47 1.56 12.95
C ARG A 103 23.81 1.92 13.56
N ARG A 104 23.83 2.19 14.87
CA ARG A 104 25.05 2.45 15.64
C ARG A 104 26.02 1.33 15.28
N LYS A 105 27.12 1.68 14.61
CA LYS A 105 28.29 0.81 14.53
C LYS A 105 28.65 0.48 15.97
N ARG A 106 28.57 -0.80 16.33
CA ARG A 106 29.11 -1.28 17.60
C ARG A 106 30.59 -0.94 17.58
N ILE A 107 30.97 -0.01 18.45
CA ILE A 107 32.35 0.09 18.92
C ILE A 107 32.54 -1.17 19.75
N ASP A 108 33.31 -2.13 19.23
CA ASP A 108 33.71 -3.31 19.96
C ASP A 108 34.68 -2.87 21.07
N ASN A 109 34.15 -2.79 22.28
CA ASN A 109 34.96 -2.79 23.50
C ASN A 109 34.85 -4.20 24.11
N PRO A 110 35.96 -4.94 24.28
CA PRO A 110 35.92 -6.28 24.85
C PRO A 110 35.77 -6.15 26.36
N LYS A 111 34.57 -6.43 26.88
CA LYS A 111 34.39 -6.72 28.30
C LYS A 111 33.61 -8.02 28.49
N LEU A 112 34.40 -9.01 28.92
CA LEU A 112 34.11 -10.12 29.82
C LEU A 112 32.64 -10.36 30.20
N GLY A 113 32.22 -11.61 29.97
CA GLY A 113 31.23 -12.31 30.81
C GLY A 113 29.77 -12.01 30.49
N GLY A 114 29.09 -12.91 29.78
CA GLY A 114 27.64 -12.81 29.62
C GLY A 114 27.06 -13.99 28.84
N LEU A 115 26.41 -14.89 29.57
CA LEU A 115 25.81 -16.14 29.12
C LEU A 115 24.89 -15.97 27.89
N SER A 116 24.96 -16.96 26.99
CA SER A 116 24.10 -17.11 25.82
C SER A 116 22.62 -17.23 26.23
N HIS A 117 21.88 -16.12 26.20
CA HIS A 117 20.43 -16.14 26.39
C HIS A 117 19.71 -16.42 25.06
N ARG A 118 19.71 -17.68 24.62
CA ARG A 118 18.67 -18.15 23.71
C ARG A 118 17.37 -18.27 24.52
N LYS A 119 16.39 -17.41 24.23
CA LYS A 119 15.06 -17.49 24.87
C LYS A 119 14.36 -18.80 24.46
N PRO A 120 13.62 -19.43 25.38
CA PRO A 120 12.90 -20.68 25.11
C PRO A 120 11.80 -20.46 24.06
N PRO A 121 11.37 -21.53 23.35
CA PRO A 121 10.41 -21.44 22.24
C PRO A 121 9.01 -20.94 22.64
N ASN A 122 8.68 -20.87 23.94
CA ASN A 122 7.39 -20.41 24.45
C ASN A 122 7.44 -19.00 25.08
N TYR A 123 8.27 -18.12 24.52
CA TYR A 123 8.42 -16.74 25.01
C TYR A 123 7.35 -15.82 24.43
N GLU A 124 6.35 -15.45 25.22
CA GLU A 124 5.46 -14.34 24.90
C GLU A 124 6.24 -13.01 24.98
N LYS A 125 6.38 -12.37 23.82
CA LYS A 125 7.09 -11.10 23.69
C LYS A 125 6.31 -10.03 24.48
N PRO A 126 6.91 -9.33 25.47
CA PRO A 126 6.19 -8.27 26.16
C PRO A 126 5.82 -7.19 25.15
N LEU A 127 4.51 -6.94 25.04
CA LEU A 127 3.93 -5.85 24.28
C LEU A 127 4.53 -4.55 24.81
N GLY A 128 5.16 -3.77 23.92
CA GLY A 128 6.13 -2.73 24.27
C GLY A 128 5.69 -1.76 25.37
N SER A 129 6.66 -1.38 26.21
CA SER A 129 6.80 -0.27 27.19
C SER A 129 5.60 0.33 27.97
N LYS A 130 4.33 0.09 27.65
CA LYS A 130 3.16 0.65 28.35
C LYS A 130 2.01 -0.34 28.62
N GLY A 131 2.12 -1.62 28.29
CA GLY A 131 1.12 -2.63 28.71
C GLY A 131 -0.25 -2.58 27.99
N ASN A 132 -0.39 -1.76 26.95
CA ASN A 132 -1.63 -1.66 26.17
C ASN A 132 -1.89 -2.94 25.35
N LYS A 133 -3.10 -3.46 25.41
CA LYS A 133 -3.59 -4.62 24.65
C LYS A 133 -4.09 -4.19 23.28
N ASN A 134 -3.65 -4.89 22.24
CA ASN A 134 -3.94 -4.50 20.85
C ASN A 134 -5.44 -4.42 20.53
N LEU A 135 -6.22 -5.44 20.89
CA LEU A 135 -7.65 -5.49 20.56
C LEU A 135 -8.46 -4.42 21.30
N GLU A 136 -8.21 -4.27 22.60
CA GLU A 136 -8.98 -3.41 23.52
C GLU A 136 -8.61 -1.94 23.36
N ASP A 137 -7.33 -1.63 23.27
CA ASP A 137 -6.86 -0.24 23.34
C ASP A 137 -6.74 0.40 21.95
N TYR A 138 -6.48 -0.39 20.92
CA TYR A 138 -6.24 0.12 19.56
C TYR A 138 -7.37 -0.23 18.61
N LEU A 139 -7.61 -1.51 18.35
CA LEU A 139 -8.48 -1.96 17.27
C LEU A 139 -9.96 -1.58 17.49
N ILE A 140 -10.55 -1.96 18.64
CA ILE A 140 -11.97 -1.67 18.93
C ILE A 140 -12.24 -0.15 18.95
N PRO A 141 -11.46 0.69 19.67
CA PRO A 141 -11.73 2.12 19.71
C PRO A 141 -11.60 2.81 18.35
N VAL A 142 -10.59 2.44 17.57
CA VAL A 142 -10.40 2.97 16.21
C VAL A 142 -11.59 2.62 15.30
N ILE A 143 -12.03 1.36 15.31
CA ILE A 143 -13.15 0.91 14.47
C ILE A 143 -14.43 1.66 14.86
N ARG A 144 -14.69 1.84 16.15
CA ARG A 144 -15.86 2.61 16.63
C ARG A 144 -15.83 4.07 16.17
N LEU A 145 -14.68 4.72 16.26
CA LEU A 145 -14.52 6.10 15.77
C LEU A 145 -14.77 6.17 14.26
N MET A 146 -14.23 5.23 13.49
CA MET A 146 -14.47 5.19 12.04
C MET A 146 -15.93 4.90 11.68
N TRP A 147 -16.64 4.08 12.44
CA TRP A 147 -18.07 3.84 12.26
C TRP A 147 -18.94 5.03 12.66
N SER A 148 -18.48 5.87 13.60
CA SER A 148 -19.11 7.16 13.89
C SER A 148 -18.88 8.24 12.80
N GLY A 149 -18.18 7.89 11.71
CA GLY A 149 -17.99 8.76 10.56
C GLY A 149 -16.66 9.54 10.56
N LEU A 150 -15.77 9.30 11.51
CA LEU A 150 -14.44 9.91 11.51
C LEU A 150 -13.54 9.27 10.44
N ASP A 151 -12.72 10.10 9.79
CA ASP A 151 -11.67 9.59 8.91
C ASP A 151 -10.61 8.82 9.71
N HIS A 152 -9.99 7.83 9.07
CA HIS A 152 -8.98 6.96 9.67
C HIS A 152 -7.79 7.74 10.25
N ILE A 153 -7.37 8.84 9.61
CA ILE A 153 -6.30 9.69 10.12
C ILE A 153 -6.71 10.35 11.44
N ALA A 154 -7.94 10.87 11.51
CA ALA A 154 -8.47 11.49 12.71
C ALA A 154 -8.69 10.47 13.84
N ALA A 155 -9.23 9.29 13.51
CA ALA A 155 -9.42 8.19 14.45
C ALA A 155 -8.09 7.73 15.06
N PHE A 156 -7.06 7.53 14.24
CA PHE A 156 -5.75 7.09 14.72
C PHE A 156 -5.07 8.16 15.57
N ARG A 157 -5.18 9.45 15.21
CA ARG A 157 -4.66 10.57 16.01
C ARG A 157 -5.36 10.68 17.37
N SER A 158 -6.68 10.52 17.40
CA SER A 158 -7.46 10.57 18.64
C SER A 158 -7.04 9.48 19.62
N ILE A 159 -6.87 8.24 19.14
CA ILE A 159 -6.41 7.12 19.97
C ILE A 159 -4.93 7.27 20.36
N ALA A 160 -4.09 7.79 19.48
CA ALA A 160 -2.70 8.06 19.77
C ALA A 160 -2.54 9.05 20.93
N GLN A 161 -3.33 10.14 20.92
CA GLN A 161 -3.38 11.11 22.00
C GLN A 161 -3.92 10.50 23.29
N LYS A 162 -5.01 9.74 23.22
CA LYS A 162 -5.64 9.11 24.39
C LYS A 162 -4.70 8.13 25.11
N LEU A 163 -3.92 7.36 24.37
CA LEU A 163 -3.00 6.36 24.91
C LEU A 163 -1.59 6.91 25.17
N ASP A 164 -1.34 8.19 24.87
CA ASP A 164 -0.02 8.81 24.89
C ASP A 164 1.03 7.96 24.14
N VAL A 165 0.71 7.65 22.88
CA VAL A 165 1.55 6.88 21.97
C VAL A 165 1.66 7.60 20.62
N ARG A 166 2.65 7.21 19.82
CA ARG A 166 2.83 7.79 18.49
C ARG A 166 1.76 7.28 17.53
N TYR A 167 1.37 8.12 16.57
CA TYR A 167 0.47 7.75 15.47
C TYR A 167 0.89 6.46 14.76
N ASN A 168 2.20 6.32 14.47
CA ASN A 168 2.75 5.13 13.80
C ASN A 168 2.54 3.86 14.63
N THR A 169 2.51 3.98 15.96
CA THR A 169 2.20 2.86 16.84
C THR A 169 0.75 2.43 16.64
N VAL A 170 -0.21 3.35 16.69
CA VAL A 170 -1.63 3.03 16.47
C VAL A 170 -1.85 2.45 15.07
N SER A 171 -1.26 3.08 14.04
CA SER A 171 -1.35 2.61 12.66
C SER A 171 -0.79 1.19 12.51
N SER A 172 0.40 0.90 13.04
CA SER A 172 1.00 -0.43 12.96
C SER A 172 0.23 -1.49 13.76
N GLN A 173 -0.35 -1.13 14.91
CA GLN A 173 -1.21 -2.03 15.68
C GLN A 173 -2.53 -2.33 14.95
N CYS A 174 -3.09 -1.39 14.18
CA CYS A 174 -4.31 -1.62 13.41
C CYS A 174 -4.08 -2.39 12.10
N THR A 175 -2.94 -2.17 11.44
CA THR A 175 -2.65 -2.71 10.10
C THR A 175 -1.78 -3.96 10.17
N ARG A 176 -0.52 -3.82 10.60
CA ARG A 176 0.47 -4.90 10.64
C ARG A 176 0.06 -6.03 11.57
N ALA A 177 -0.57 -5.70 12.70
CA ALA A 177 -1.04 -6.75 13.59
C ALA A 177 -2.21 -7.55 13.02
N LEU A 178 -2.89 -7.06 11.98
CA LEU A 178 -3.92 -7.78 11.22
C LEU A 178 -3.39 -8.34 9.89
N ASP A 179 -2.12 -8.09 9.56
CA ASP A 179 -1.50 -8.41 8.27
C ASP A 179 -2.23 -7.76 7.07
N LEU A 180 -2.66 -6.50 7.27
CA LEU A 180 -3.36 -5.70 6.26
C LEU A 180 -2.57 -4.46 5.89
N THR A 181 -2.78 -3.97 4.67
CA THR A 181 -2.44 -2.59 4.30
C THR A 181 -3.43 -1.60 4.91
N THR A 182 -3.04 -0.32 4.99
CA THR A 182 -3.92 0.75 5.49
C THR A 182 -5.22 0.83 4.69
N ASP A 183 -5.14 0.75 3.37
CA ASP A 183 -6.32 0.83 2.49
C ASP A 183 -7.25 -0.37 2.66
N GLU A 184 -6.68 -1.58 2.82
CA GLU A 184 -7.48 -2.77 3.10
C GLU A 184 -8.16 -2.71 4.46
N PHE A 185 -7.47 -2.21 5.48
CA PHE A 185 -8.06 -1.97 6.79
C PHE A 185 -9.24 -1.00 6.68
N ILE A 186 -9.05 0.16 6.02
CA ILE A 186 -10.12 1.14 5.82
C ILE A 186 -11.31 0.52 5.09
N ARG A 187 -11.04 -0.21 3.99
CA ARG A 187 -12.08 -0.87 3.20
C ARG A 187 -12.89 -1.85 4.05
N GLN A 188 -12.22 -2.69 4.84
CA GLN A 188 -12.86 -3.69 5.70
C GLN A 188 -13.63 -3.07 6.87
N VAL A 189 -13.13 -1.96 7.44
CA VAL A 189 -13.83 -1.23 8.49
C VAL A 189 -15.11 -0.61 7.94
N ARG A 190 -15.05 0.03 6.77
CA ARG A 190 -16.21 0.64 6.11
C ARG A 190 -17.28 -0.38 5.71
N SER A 191 -16.87 -1.54 5.19
CA SER A 191 -17.79 -2.62 4.83
C SER A 191 -18.24 -3.48 6.02
N LYS A 192 -17.79 -3.15 7.24
CA LYS A 192 -17.99 -3.94 8.48
C LYS A 192 -17.45 -5.38 8.43
N SER A 193 -16.76 -5.77 7.36
CA SER A 193 -16.16 -7.12 7.24
C SER A 193 -14.94 -7.33 8.13
N ILE A 194 -14.39 -6.24 8.69
CA ILE A 194 -13.30 -6.30 9.69
C ILE A 194 -13.67 -7.14 10.91
N VAL A 195 -14.96 -7.21 11.27
CA VAL A 195 -15.44 -7.97 12.43
C VAL A 195 -15.16 -9.45 12.28
N ASP A 196 -15.34 -10.01 11.08
CA ASP A 196 -15.11 -11.43 10.83
C ASP A 196 -13.62 -11.78 10.82
N LEU A 197 -12.78 -10.85 10.38
CA LEU A 197 -11.32 -10.98 10.50
C LEU A 197 -10.89 -10.99 11.98
N LEU A 198 -11.43 -10.07 12.78
CA LEU A 198 -11.12 -9.99 14.21
C LEU A 198 -11.57 -11.24 14.97
N LYS A 199 -12.76 -11.78 14.67
CA LYS A 199 -13.26 -13.02 15.27
C LYS A 199 -12.34 -14.21 14.99
N ARG A 200 -11.79 -14.31 13.76
CA ARG A 200 -10.87 -15.39 13.39
C ARG A 200 -9.52 -15.26 14.07
N LYS A 201 -9.03 -14.03 14.26
CA LYS A 201 -7.71 -13.74 14.81
C LYS A 201 -7.65 -13.70 16.34
N TYR A 202 -8.75 -13.30 16.98
CA TYR A 202 -8.88 -13.21 18.44
C TYR A 202 -10.06 -14.08 18.91
N GLN A 203 -9.94 -15.39 18.69
CA GLN A 203 -11.01 -16.36 19.00
C GLN A 203 -11.38 -16.32 20.49
N ASP A 204 -10.38 -16.16 21.35
CA ASP A 204 -10.51 -16.12 22.81
C ASP A 204 -11.20 -14.84 23.32
N GLN A 205 -11.30 -13.81 22.47
CA GLN A 205 -11.91 -12.51 22.79
C GLN A 205 -13.15 -12.23 21.93
N TYR A 206 -13.70 -13.26 21.27
CA TYR A 206 -14.88 -13.19 20.43
C TYR A 206 -16.07 -12.47 21.09
N TRP A 207 -16.33 -12.77 22.36
CA TRP A 207 -17.42 -12.16 23.12
C TRP A 207 -17.27 -10.65 23.29
N ARG A 208 -16.04 -10.15 23.43
CA ARG A 208 -15.75 -8.71 23.53
C ARG A 208 -15.97 -8.01 22.21
N ILE A 209 -15.48 -8.60 21.11
CA ILE A 209 -15.72 -8.10 19.75
C ILE A 209 -17.22 -8.00 19.47
N LYS A 210 -17.99 -9.04 19.78
CA LYS A 210 -19.44 -9.08 19.55
C LYS A 210 -20.21 -8.06 20.41
N THR A 211 -19.71 -7.74 21.60
CA THR A 211 -20.36 -6.81 22.54
C THR A 211 -20.07 -5.36 22.19
N GLU A 212 -18.82 -5.04 21.85
CA GLU A 212 -18.37 -3.67 21.59
C GLU A 212 -18.48 -3.22 20.13
N LEU A 213 -18.39 -4.16 19.19
CA LEU A 213 -18.54 -3.92 17.75
C LEU A 213 -19.86 -4.55 17.28
N LYS A 214 -20.97 -3.99 17.76
CA LYS A 214 -22.30 -4.29 17.21
C LYS A 214 -22.45 -3.55 15.87
N PRO A 215 -22.62 -4.28 14.76
CA PRO A 215 -22.89 -3.66 13.46
C PRO A 215 -24.24 -2.94 13.43
#